data_AF-T0L0T1-F1
#
_entry.id   AF-T0L0T1-F1
#
_cell.length_a   1.000
_cell.length_b   1.000
_cell.length_c   1.000
_cell.angle_alpha   90.00
_cell.angle_beta   90.00
_cell.angle_gamma   90.00
#
_symmetry.space_group_name_H-M   'P 1'
#
loop_
_entity.id
_entity.type
_entity.pdbx_description
1 polymer ?
#
loop_
_entity_poly.entity_id
_entity_poly.type
_entity_poly.pdbx_seq_one_letter_code
_entity_poly.pdbx_strand_id
1 'polypeptide(L)'
;MCKKADILLFLLKGFFMDSEIIYSVFGIVVLVIIIILVLRSKEVVVSRSQEDKKNEIISNYKQKLQDALNGLKGDARVEKKKKLLGQISNELALNIYFEEDEIREVILALSKE
;
A
#
# COMPACT_ATOMS: atom_id res chain seq x y z
N MET A 1 8.12 56.79 41.58
CA MET A 1 7.54 56.61 40.22
C MET A 1 7.96 55.31 39.52
N CYS A 2 8.97 54.54 39.97
CA CYS A 2 9.44 53.34 39.24
C CYS A 2 8.53 52.08 39.28
N LYS A 3 7.80 51.82 40.37
CA LYS A 3 7.19 50.49 40.60
C LYS A 3 6.08 50.09 39.59
N LYS A 4 5.47 51.07 38.91
CA LYS A 4 4.40 50.84 37.93
C LYS A 4 4.94 50.43 36.55
N ALA A 5 6.15 50.87 36.20
CA ALA A 5 6.80 50.53 34.94
C ALA A 5 7.33 49.08 34.96
N ASP A 6 7.86 48.62 36.10
CA ASP A 6 8.36 47.24 36.24
C ASP A 6 7.26 46.18 36.15
N ILE A 7 6.08 46.46 36.70
CA ILE A 7 4.92 45.55 36.62
C ILE A 7 4.37 45.49 35.19
N LEU A 8 4.33 46.62 34.49
CA LEU A 8 3.90 46.64 33.09
C LEU A 8 4.88 45.90 32.18
N LEU A 9 6.19 46.03 32.44
CA LEU A 9 7.25 45.34 31.70
C LEU A 9 7.22 43.82 31.93
N PHE A 10 6.89 43.38 33.15
CA PHE A 10 6.74 41.95 33.49
C PHE A 10 5.49 41.33 32.85
N LEU A 11 4.35 42.04 32.86
CA LEU A 11 3.12 41.59 32.21
C LEU A 11 3.24 41.56 30.68
N LEU A 12 3.92 42.54 30.07
CA LEU A 12 4.20 42.52 28.63
C LEU A 12 5.11 41.35 28.27
N LYS A 13 6.20 41.12 29.03
CA LYS A 13 7.11 39.99 28.79
C LYS A 13 6.42 38.64 28.92
N GLY A 14 5.52 38.47 29.90
CA GLY A 14 4.71 37.26 30.03
C GLY A 14 3.85 37.02 28.78
N PHE A 15 3.10 38.05 28.36
CA PHE A 15 2.20 37.96 27.21
C PHE A 15 2.92 37.68 25.86
N PHE A 16 4.09 38.27 25.64
CA PHE A 16 4.89 38.01 24.43
C PHE A 16 5.48 36.59 24.44
N MET A 17 5.97 36.12 25.59
CA MET A 17 6.50 34.76 25.74
C MET A 17 5.41 33.70 25.52
N ASP A 18 4.16 33.99 25.92
CA ASP A 18 3.02 33.11 25.68
C ASP A 18 2.75 32.94 24.18
N SER A 19 2.85 33.99 23.37
CA SER A 19 2.63 33.90 21.92
C SER A 19 3.67 33.04 21.20
N GLU A 20 4.95 33.19 21.54
CA GLU A 20 6.04 32.38 20.98
C GLU A 20 5.89 30.90 21.38
N ILE A 21 5.50 30.64 22.62
CA ILE A 21 5.18 29.29 23.11
C ILE A 21 3.98 28.72 22.36
N ILE A 22 2.92 29.51 22.15
CA ILE A 22 1.72 29.08 21.39
C ILE A 22 2.09 28.71 19.96
N TYR A 23 2.90 29.52 19.25
CA TYR A 23 3.33 29.19 17.89
C TYR A 23 4.22 27.94 17.85
N SER A 24 5.11 27.77 18.82
CA SER A 24 5.96 26.58 18.93
C SER A 24 5.13 25.32 19.18
N VAL A 25 4.17 25.36 20.10
CA VAL A 25 3.27 24.23 20.40
C VAL A 25 2.40 23.90 19.18
N PHE A 26 1.85 24.92 18.51
CA PHE A 26 1.07 24.74 17.30
C PHE A 26 1.88 24.06 16.19
N GLY A 27 3.14 24.48 15.98
CA GLY A 27 4.04 23.87 15.00
C GLY A 27 4.31 22.39 15.28
N ILE A 28 4.52 22.02 16.56
CA ILE A 28 4.71 20.62 16.96
C ILE A 28 3.45 19.80 16.69
N VAL A 29 2.26 20.32 16.98
CA VAL A 29 0.98 19.64 16.72
C VAL A 29 0.79 19.39 15.23
N VAL A 30 1.04 20.40 14.39
CA VAL A 30 0.94 20.26 12.92
C VAL A 30 1.95 19.23 12.38
N LEU A 31 3.18 19.24 12.88
CA LEU A 31 4.21 18.30 12.48
C LEU A 31 3.86 16.85 12.87
N VAL A 32 3.33 16.64 14.08
CA VAL A 32 2.82 15.33 14.52
C VAL A 32 1.65 14.86 13.66
N ILE A 33 0.73 15.77 13.28
CA ILE A 33 -0.37 15.44 12.35
C ILE A 33 0.18 15.04 10.99
N ILE A 34 1.15 15.77 10.43
CA ILE A 34 1.78 15.43 9.14
C ILE A 34 2.49 14.07 9.23
N ILE A 35 3.22 13.79 10.31
CA ILE A 35 3.86 12.49 10.52
C ILE A 35 2.81 11.37 10.58
N ILE A 36 1.74 11.55 11.35
CA ILE A 36 0.65 10.57 11.44
C ILE A 36 -0.01 10.39 10.07
N LEU A 37 -0.24 11.44 9.28
CA LEU A 37 -0.82 11.36 7.94
C LEU A 37 0.11 10.64 6.97
N VAL A 38 1.41 10.94 6.97
CA VAL A 38 2.41 10.28 6.11
C VAL A 38 2.56 8.79 6.49
N LEU A 39 2.54 8.46 7.79
CA LEU A 39 2.61 7.08 8.27
C LEU A 39 1.31 6.31 7.99
N ARG A 40 0.13 6.92 8.18
CA ARG A 40 -1.18 6.30 7.86
C ARG A 40 -1.44 6.19 6.37
N SER A 41 -0.86 7.05 5.53
CA SER A 41 -1.05 7.02 4.07
C SER A 41 -0.31 5.85 3.39
N LYS A 42 0.43 5.03 4.14
CA LYS A 42 0.96 3.74 3.65
C LYS A 42 -0.08 2.61 3.65
N GLU A 43 -1.25 2.79 4.26
CA GLU A 43 -2.24 1.72 4.37
C GLU A 43 -3.64 2.17 3.87
N VAL A 44 -4.13 1.42 2.87
CA VAL A 44 -5.56 1.12 2.63
C VAL A 44 -6.49 2.08 1.85
N VAL A 45 -6.05 2.67 0.73
CA VAL A 45 -7.03 3.14 -0.31
C VAL A 45 -6.73 2.59 -1.71
N VAL A 46 -5.51 2.12 -1.93
CA VAL A 46 -5.10 1.46 -3.18
C VAL A 46 -5.38 -0.05 -3.17
N SER A 47 -5.59 -0.65 -2.00
CA SER A 47 -5.71 -2.12 -1.86
C SER A 47 -6.98 -2.69 -2.48
N ARG A 48 -8.14 -2.03 -2.34
CA ARG A 48 -9.39 -2.59 -2.87
C ARG A 48 -9.37 -2.69 -4.40
N SER A 49 -8.96 -1.62 -5.09
CA SER A 49 -8.92 -1.60 -6.56
C SER A 49 -7.76 -2.43 -7.13
N GLN A 50 -6.64 -2.57 -6.41
CA GLN A 50 -5.56 -3.46 -6.83
C GLN A 50 -5.92 -4.92 -6.60
N GLU A 51 -6.47 -5.28 -5.44
CA GLU A 51 -6.88 -6.65 -5.12
C GLU A 51 -8.02 -7.12 -6.05
N ASP A 52 -9.00 -6.26 -6.34
CA ASP A 52 -10.05 -6.54 -7.31
C ASP A 52 -9.46 -6.82 -8.71
N LYS A 53 -8.48 -6.00 -9.15
CA LYS A 53 -7.77 -6.21 -10.43
C LYS A 53 -6.94 -7.49 -10.42
N LYS A 54 -6.25 -7.81 -9.32
CA LYS A 54 -5.48 -9.05 -9.19
C LYS A 54 -6.40 -10.26 -9.29
N ASN A 55 -7.55 -10.23 -8.60
CA ASN A 55 -8.53 -11.31 -8.63
C ASN A 55 -9.13 -11.51 -10.03
N GLU A 56 -9.43 -10.42 -10.75
CA GLU A 56 -9.89 -10.50 -12.15
C GLU A 56 -8.83 -11.15 -13.05
N ILE A 57 -7.56 -10.73 -12.91
CA ILE A 57 -6.43 -11.29 -13.67
C ILE A 57 -6.27 -12.79 -13.37
N ILE A 58 -6.30 -13.19 -12.10
CA ILE A 58 -6.18 -14.60 -11.68
C ILE A 58 -7.35 -15.43 -12.23
N SER A 59 -8.58 -14.91 -12.14
CA SER A 59 -9.78 -15.58 -12.67
C SER A 59 -9.68 -15.82 -14.17
N ASN A 60 -9.20 -14.83 -14.93
CA ASN A 60 -8.97 -14.98 -16.37
C ASN A 60 -7.93 -16.05 -16.70
N TYR A 61 -6.83 -16.11 -15.94
CA TYR A 61 -5.81 -17.14 -16.15
C TYR A 61 -6.30 -18.54 -15.78
N LYS A 62 -7.09 -18.66 -14.72
CA LYS A 62 -7.75 -19.90 -14.33
C LYS A 62 -8.67 -20.42 -15.44
N GLN A 63 -9.51 -19.54 -16.01
CA GLN A 63 -10.39 -19.91 -17.12
C GLN A 63 -9.58 -20.34 -18.35
N LYS A 64 -8.56 -19.57 -18.74
CA LYS A 64 -7.65 -19.94 -19.86
C LYS A 64 -6.98 -21.29 -19.64
N LEU A 65 -6.56 -21.58 -18.40
CA LEU A 65 -5.94 -22.87 -18.05
C LEU A 65 -6.95 -24.01 -18.17
N GLN A 66 -8.16 -23.84 -17.65
CA GLN A 66 -9.22 -24.84 -17.75
C GLN A 66 -9.62 -25.11 -19.20
N ASP A 67 -9.81 -24.05 -20.00
CA ASP A 67 -10.15 -24.17 -21.42
C ASP A 67 -9.05 -24.88 -22.21
N ALA A 68 -7.79 -24.52 -21.96
CA ALA A 68 -6.66 -25.12 -22.66
C ALA A 68 -6.34 -26.56 -22.24
N LEU A 69 -6.78 -26.96 -21.04
CA LEU A 69 -6.66 -28.34 -20.54
C LEU A 69 -7.94 -29.16 -20.76
N ASN A 70 -9.01 -28.54 -21.23
CA ASN A 70 -10.26 -29.23 -21.51
C ASN A 70 -10.07 -30.25 -22.63
N GLY A 71 -10.60 -31.46 -22.44
CA GLY A 71 -10.41 -32.57 -23.38
C GLY A 71 -9.01 -33.22 -23.38
N LEU A 72 -8.01 -32.66 -22.68
CA LEU A 72 -6.68 -33.26 -22.56
C LEU A 72 -6.59 -34.19 -21.34
N LYS A 73 -5.94 -35.35 -21.53
CA LYS A 73 -5.72 -36.38 -20.49
C LYS A 73 -4.27 -36.89 -20.52
N GLY A 74 -3.84 -37.45 -19.40
CA GLY A 74 -2.51 -38.07 -19.27
C GLY A 74 -1.37 -37.07 -19.46
N ASP A 75 -0.27 -37.53 -20.05
CA ASP A 75 0.98 -36.77 -20.20
C ASP A 75 0.79 -35.48 -21.02
N ALA A 76 -0.08 -35.51 -22.05
CA ALA A 76 -0.40 -34.34 -22.85
C ALA A 76 -1.02 -33.20 -22.03
N ARG A 77 -1.82 -33.53 -20.99
CA ARG A 77 -2.38 -32.55 -20.07
C ARG A 77 -1.29 -31.95 -19.17
N VAL A 78 -0.39 -32.79 -18.67
CA VAL A 78 0.69 -32.37 -17.76
C VAL A 78 1.67 -31.45 -18.48
N GLU A 79 2.10 -31.82 -19.69
CA GLU A 79 3.03 -31.02 -20.49
C GLU A 79 2.42 -29.68 -20.89
N LYS A 80 1.16 -29.69 -21.36
CA LYS A 80 0.45 -28.47 -21.71
C LYS A 80 0.26 -27.55 -20.51
N LYS A 81 -0.08 -28.11 -19.34
CA LYS A 81 -0.22 -27.36 -18.07
C LYS A 81 1.09 -26.71 -17.67
N LYS A 82 2.21 -27.45 -17.69
CA LYS A 82 3.53 -26.92 -17.36
C LYS A 82 3.93 -25.76 -18.27
N LYS A 83 3.70 -25.90 -19.58
CA LYS A 83 3.99 -24.85 -20.56
C LYS A 83 3.15 -23.58 -20.31
N LEU A 84 1.87 -23.74 -20.04
CA LEU A 84 0.96 -22.62 -19.75
C LEU A 84 1.31 -21.92 -18.43
N LEU A 85 1.59 -22.65 -17.36
CA LEU A 85 2.00 -22.06 -16.09
C LEU A 85 3.29 -21.24 -16.23
N GLY A 86 4.26 -21.71 -17.04
CA GLY A 86 5.46 -20.93 -17.35
C GLY A 86 5.17 -19.63 -18.11
N GLN A 87 4.23 -19.66 -19.06
CA GLN A 87 3.80 -18.45 -19.78
C GLN A 87 3.09 -17.47 -18.84
N ILE A 88 2.17 -17.96 -18.01
CA ILE A 88 1.44 -17.16 -17.03
C ILE A 88 2.41 -16.53 -16.03
N SER A 89 3.42 -17.27 -15.57
CA SER A 89 4.44 -16.74 -14.65
C SER A 89 5.22 -15.58 -15.27
N ASN A 90 5.59 -15.68 -16.55
CA ASN A 90 6.30 -14.61 -17.25
C ASN A 90 5.40 -13.39 -17.48
N GLU A 91 4.13 -13.61 -17.83
CA GLU A 91 3.17 -12.51 -18.02
C GLU A 91 2.86 -11.79 -16.71
N LEU A 92 2.71 -12.52 -15.60
CA LEU A 92 2.51 -11.94 -14.27
C LEU A 92 3.76 -11.18 -13.81
N ALA A 93 4.97 -11.66 -14.12
CA ALA A 93 6.21 -10.96 -13.79
C ALA A 93 6.39 -9.62 -14.53
N LEU A 94 5.74 -9.46 -15.68
CA LEU A 94 5.70 -8.19 -16.43
C LEU A 94 4.58 -7.26 -15.94
N ASN A 95 3.73 -7.73 -15.04
CA ASN A 95 2.57 -6.99 -14.57
C ASN A 95 2.91 -6.19 -13.31
N ILE A 96 2.66 -4.88 -13.34
CA ILE A 96 2.92 -3.95 -12.23
C ILE A 96 2.14 -4.25 -10.94
N TYR A 97 1.11 -5.10 -11.02
CA TYR A 97 0.26 -5.45 -9.87
C TYR A 97 0.78 -6.64 -9.08
N PHE A 98 1.79 -7.37 -9.54
CA PHE A 98 2.24 -8.60 -8.88
C PHE A 98 3.70 -8.49 -8.45
N GLU A 99 3.96 -8.80 -7.18
CA GLU A 99 5.32 -8.99 -6.68
C GLU A 99 5.79 -10.44 -6.88
N GLU A 100 7.11 -10.66 -6.85
CA GLU A 100 7.71 -11.98 -7.14
C GLU A 100 7.13 -13.09 -6.23
N ASP A 101 6.90 -12.77 -4.96
CA ASP A 101 6.36 -13.70 -3.96
C ASP A 101 4.90 -14.06 -4.27
N GLU A 102 4.09 -13.07 -4.64
CA GLU A 102 2.69 -13.26 -5.02
C GLU A 102 2.56 -14.11 -6.30
N ILE A 103 3.48 -13.94 -7.25
CA ILE A 103 3.49 -14.75 -8.48
C ILE A 103 3.69 -16.22 -8.12
N ARG A 104 4.59 -16.54 -7.19
CA ARG A 104 4.80 -17.92 -6.74
C ARG A 104 3.54 -18.50 -6.12
N GLU A 105 2.83 -17.73 -5.30
CA GLU A 105 1.58 -18.15 -4.69
C GLU A 105 0.49 -18.42 -5.74
N VAL A 106 0.33 -17.52 -6.71
CA VAL A 106 -0.63 -17.66 -7.81
C VAL A 106 -0.33 -18.89 -8.67
N ILE A 107 0.93 -19.08 -9.06
CA ILE A 107 1.34 -20.25 -9.86
C ILE A 107 1.14 -21.55 -9.08
N LEU A 108 1.42 -21.55 -7.77
CA LEU A 108 1.21 -22.72 -6.92
C LEU A 108 -0.29 -23.02 -6.75
N ALA A 109 -1.15 -22.01 -6.65
CA ALA A 109 -2.60 -22.16 -6.64
C ALA A 109 -3.12 -22.73 -7.96
N LEU A 110 -2.72 -22.16 -9.10
CA LEU A 110 -3.09 -22.63 -10.45
C LEU A 110 -2.52 -24.03 -10.75
N SER A 111 -1.40 -24.41 -10.14
CA SER A 111 -0.85 -25.75 -10.27
C SER A 111 -1.66 -26.82 -9.52
N LYS A 112 -2.52 -26.43 -8.57
CA LYS A 112 -3.36 -27.36 -7.81
C LYS A 112 -4.75 -27.60 -8.45
N GLU A 113 -5.15 -26.77 -9.41
CA GLU A 113 -6.34 -26.98 -10.28
C GLU A 113 -6.19 -28.16 -11.24
#